data_AF-A0A085LK74-F1
#
_entry.id   AF-A0A085LK74-F1
#
_cell.length_a   1.000
_cell.length_b   1.000
_cell.length_c   1.000
_cell.angle_alpha   90.00
_cell.angle_beta   90.00
_cell.angle_gamma   90.00
#
_symmetry.space_group_name_H-M   'P 1'
#
loop_
_entity.id
_entity.type
_entity.pdbx_description
1 polymer ?
#
loop_
_entity_poly.entity_id
_entity_poly.type
_entity_poly.pdbx_seq_one_letter_code
_entity_poly.pdbx_strand_id
1 'polypeptide(L)'
;MLVDTGAGRTLISSDVFQTVRGHVALRGSAVRLVLADGSPLPVVGEARLRIRLASKNFPIDAVVVDRLHYSVLLGIDFLTLHGFVVDLKRNVLSCEGVHAQVPLVLREGDQPSCVEECVYVAEDRNIAPRSTAAVSCSIKRTFSGDAIFESSHHWERQGGYAARSVVTVLNGRFRTFILNPTQQEFCVKKGALLGKLTGIETEDACSAALATTNVNQMSHSSLKPALMKLAREAAGASLDERQISMLFGVLWNYRDVFAVGKRDLGRTKALFGLLMLRRSR
;
A
#
# COMPACT_ATOMS: atom_id res chain seq x y z
N MET A 1 -13.87 10.43 -7.77
CA MET A 1 -14.74 11.01 -6.72
C MET A 1 -14.66 12.52 -6.87
N LEU A 2 -15.75 13.24 -6.68
CA LEU A 2 -15.76 14.70 -6.66
C LEU A 2 -15.67 15.19 -5.21
N VAL A 3 -14.88 16.24 -4.95
CA VAL A 3 -14.90 16.97 -3.67
C VAL A 3 -15.78 18.19 -3.86
N ASP A 4 -16.87 18.30 -3.10
CA ASP A 4 -17.87 19.35 -3.26
C ASP A 4 -18.25 19.94 -1.89
N THR A 5 -17.70 21.10 -1.58
CA THR A 5 -17.99 21.83 -0.34
C THR A 5 -19.38 22.46 -0.33
N GLY A 6 -20.05 22.56 -1.49
CA GLY A 6 -21.43 23.05 -1.61
C GLY A 6 -22.48 21.99 -1.29
N ALA A 7 -22.10 20.70 -1.27
CA ALA A 7 -23.00 19.62 -0.92
C ALA A 7 -23.03 19.37 0.60
N GLY A 8 -24.23 19.42 1.18
CA GLY A 8 -24.44 19.15 2.61
C GLY A 8 -24.24 17.68 3.01
N ARG A 9 -24.36 16.73 2.07
CA ARG A 9 -24.27 15.29 2.31
C ARG A 9 -23.33 14.62 1.32
N THR A 10 -22.65 13.57 1.77
CA THR A 10 -21.85 12.71 0.92
C THR A 10 -22.74 11.72 0.18
N LEU A 11 -22.61 11.70 -1.15
CA LEU A 11 -23.47 10.95 -2.05
C LEU A 11 -22.67 9.85 -2.76
N ILE A 12 -23.32 8.72 -3.03
CA ILE A 12 -22.80 7.63 -3.85
C ILE A 12 -23.83 7.25 -4.89
N SER A 13 -23.39 6.97 -6.12
CA SER A 13 -24.32 6.51 -7.14
C SER A 13 -24.83 5.10 -6.84
N SER A 14 -26.08 4.83 -7.21
CA SER A 14 -26.68 3.49 -7.09
C SER A 14 -25.83 2.43 -7.79
N ASP A 15 -25.27 2.74 -8.97
CA ASP A 15 -24.41 1.83 -9.74
C ASP A 15 -23.17 1.39 -8.95
N VAL A 16 -22.49 2.33 -8.29
CA VAL A 16 -21.34 2.01 -7.45
C VAL A 16 -21.77 1.22 -6.24
N PHE A 17 -22.90 1.58 -5.61
CA PHE A 17 -23.43 0.85 -4.47
C PHE A 17 -23.75 -0.62 -4.82
N GLN A 18 -24.26 -0.90 -6.03
CA GLN A 18 -24.50 -2.29 -6.47
C GLN A 18 -23.24 -3.16 -6.41
N THR A 19 -22.05 -2.59 -6.64
CA THR A 19 -20.78 -3.35 -6.61
C THR A 19 -20.39 -3.85 -5.21
N VAL A 20 -20.92 -3.22 -4.16
CA VAL A 20 -20.68 -3.57 -2.75
C VAL A 20 -21.92 -4.13 -2.06
N ARG A 21 -23.02 -4.26 -2.79
CA ARG A 21 -24.29 -4.81 -2.30
C ARG A 21 -24.10 -6.26 -1.87
N GLY A 22 -24.65 -6.60 -0.70
CA GLY A 22 -24.44 -7.90 -0.06
C GLY A 22 -23.42 -7.88 1.09
N HIS A 23 -22.50 -6.92 1.09
CA HIS A 23 -21.61 -6.66 2.24
C HIS A 23 -22.09 -5.48 3.09
N VAL A 24 -22.94 -4.62 2.53
CA VAL A 24 -23.46 -3.42 3.19
C VAL A 24 -24.98 -3.39 3.08
N ALA A 25 -25.64 -3.14 4.20
CA ALA A 25 -27.08 -2.99 4.25
C ALA A 25 -27.51 -1.59 3.81
N LEU A 26 -28.48 -1.52 2.91
CA LEU A 26 -29.17 -0.29 2.55
C LEU A 26 -30.32 -0.07 3.55
N ARG A 27 -30.45 1.16 4.05
CA ARG A 27 -31.52 1.59 4.95
C ARG A 27 -32.42 2.59 4.23
N GLY A 28 -33.69 2.62 4.60
CA GLY A 28 -34.59 3.70 4.17
C GLY A 28 -34.04 5.06 4.63
N SER A 29 -34.26 6.09 3.82
CA SER A 29 -33.82 7.46 4.11
C SER A 29 -35.01 8.41 4.07
N ALA A 30 -35.05 9.35 5.01
CA ALA A 30 -35.98 10.48 4.99
C ALA A 30 -35.36 11.73 4.35
N VAL A 31 -34.10 11.65 3.89
CA VAL A 31 -33.36 12.75 3.29
C VAL A 31 -34.00 13.12 1.95
N ARG A 32 -34.22 14.42 1.75
CA ARG A 32 -34.59 14.98 0.45
C ARG A 32 -33.41 15.80 -0.04
N LEU A 33 -32.95 15.47 -1.24
CA LEU A 33 -31.85 16.16 -1.89
C LEU A 33 -32.39 17.00 -3.03
N VAL A 34 -31.82 18.19 -3.16
CA VAL A 34 -32.14 19.14 -4.21
C VAL A 34 -30.83 19.63 -4.79
N LEU A 35 -30.75 19.68 -6.12
CA LEU A 35 -29.62 20.27 -6.82
C LEU A 35 -29.63 21.78 -6.68
N ALA A 36 -28.52 22.42 -7.07
CA ALA A 36 -28.39 23.88 -7.03
C ALA A 36 -29.42 24.61 -7.91
N ASP A 37 -29.93 23.95 -8.95
CA ASP A 37 -30.99 24.47 -9.82
C ASP A 37 -32.41 24.27 -9.24
N GLY A 38 -32.54 23.70 -8.05
CA GLY A 38 -33.82 23.42 -7.40
C GLY A 38 -34.47 22.09 -7.82
N SER A 39 -33.88 21.35 -8.75
CA SER A 39 -34.43 20.06 -9.16
C SER A 39 -34.18 18.96 -8.11
N PRO A 40 -35.13 18.03 -7.92
CA PRO A 40 -34.99 16.99 -6.90
C PRO A 40 -34.02 15.90 -7.38
N LEU A 41 -33.19 15.41 -6.45
CA LEU A 41 -32.29 14.30 -6.70
C LEU A 41 -32.89 12.99 -6.12
N PRO A 42 -33.05 11.90 -6.90
CA PRO A 42 -33.76 10.71 -6.42
C PRO A 42 -32.92 9.92 -5.41
N VAL A 43 -33.35 9.93 -4.15
CA VAL A 43 -32.72 9.16 -3.07
C VAL A 43 -33.23 7.72 -3.08
N VAL A 44 -32.31 6.76 -3.09
CA VAL A 44 -32.60 5.33 -2.98
C VAL A 44 -32.60 4.88 -1.52
N GLY A 45 -31.71 5.45 -0.70
CA GLY A 45 -31.57 5.12 0.71
C GLY A 45 -30.27 5.65 1.30
N GLU A 46 -29.91 5.16 2.48
CA GLU A 46 -28.63 5.48 3.15
C GLU A 46 -27.87 4.21 3.50
N ALA A 47 -26.54 4.28 3.47
CA ALA A 47 -25.66 3.16 3.80
C ALA A 47 -24.42 3.62 4.56
N ARG A 48 -24.04 2.87 5.59
CA ARG A 48 -22.76 3.06 6.28
C ARG A 48 -21.64 2.46 5.44
N LEU A 49 -20.84 3.31 4.82
CA LEU A 49 -19.75 2.93 3.94
C LEU A 49 -18.39 3.27 4.55
N ARG A 50 -17.33 2.72 3.96
CA ARG A 50 -15.95 3.15 4.20
C ARG A 50 -15.38 3.67 2.90
N ILE A 51 -15.09 4.96 2.84
CA ILE A 51 -14.40 5.59 1.72
C ILE A 51 -12.90 5.44 1.97
N ARG A 52 -12.20 4.87 1.00
CA ARG A 52 -10.75 4.76 1.08
C ARG A 52 -10.11 5.94 0.33
N LEU A 53 -9.33 6.73 1.04
CA LEU A 53 -8.49 7.80 0.49
C LEU A 53 -7.04 7.50 0.87
N ALA A 54 -6.16 7.45 -0.15
CA ALA A 54 -4.80 6.88 -0.01
C ALA A 54 -4.82 5.49 0.67
N SER A 55 -4.02 5.31 1.71
CA SER A 55 -3.94 4.09 2.51
C SER A 55 -4.90 4.04 3.70
N LYS A 56 -5.81 5.01 3.84
CA LYS A 56 -6.69 5.16 5.01
C LYS A 56 -8.17 4.94 4.66
N ASN A 57 -8.92 4.38 5.61
CA ASN A 57 -10.35 4.11 5.47
C ASN A 57 -11.15 5.05 6.39
N PHE A 58 -12.13 5.74 5.83
CA PHE A 58 -12.95 6.74 6.49
C PHE A 58 -14.42 6.31 6.48
N PRO A 59 -15.00 5.95 7.63
CA PRO A 59 -16.39 5.54 7.69
C PRO A 59 -17.34 6.74 7.56
N ILE A 60 -18.45 6.59 6.84
CA ILE A 60 -19.44 7.65 6.59
C ILE A 60 -20.83 7.05 6.37
N ASP A 61 -21.88 7.76 6.78
CA ASP A 61 -23.26 7.46 6.39
C ASP A 61 -23.59 8.24 5.11
N ALA A 62 -23.40 7.57 3.98
CA ALA A 62 -23.60 8.16 2.66
C ALA A 62 -25.04 7.96 2.18
N VAL A 63 -25.55 8.94 1.45
CA VAL A 63 -26.84 8.84 0.77
C VAL A 63 -26.63 8.18 -0.59
N VAL A 64 -27.35 7.08 -0.84
CA VAL A 64 -27.35 6.39 -2.13
C VAL A 64 -28.36 7.06 -3.04
N VAL A 65 -27.89 7.51 -4.20
CA VAL A 65 -28.65 8.34 -5.13
C VAL A 65 -28.72 7.67 -6.49
N ASP A 66 -29.89 7.68 -7.11
CA ASP A 66 -30.07 7.19 -8.47
C ASP A 66 -29.64 8.24 -9.50
N ARG A 67 -29.00 7.80 -10.60
CA ARG A 67 -28.53 8.66 -11.70
C ARG A 67 -27.62 9.82 -11.27
N LEU A 68 -26.81 9.63 -10.24
CA LEU A 68 -25.78 10.60 -9.87
C LEU A 68 -24.68 10.60 -10.95
N HIS A 69 -24.38 11.78 -11.52
CA HIS A 69 -23.36 11.95 -12.57
C HIS A 69 -21.95 11.50 -12.13
N TYR A 70 -21.64 11.61 -10.84
CA TYR A 70 -20.38 11.18 -10.25
C TYR A 70 -20.55 9.85 -9.52
N SER A 71 -19.52 9.00 -9.55
CA SER A 71 -19.51 7.76 -8.76
C SER A 71 -19.69 8.01 -7.25
N VAL A 72 -19.01 9.04 -6.74
CA VAL A 72 -19.05 9.50 -5.35
C VAL A 72 -18.84 11.01 -5.35
N LEU A 73 -19.63 11.71 -4.54
CA LEU A 73 -19.51 13.13 -4.25
C LEU A 73 -19.27 13.28 -2.74
N LEU A 74 -18.10 13.79 -2.35
CA LEU A 74 -17.70 14.02 -0.97
C LEU A 74 -18.21 15.39 -0.54
N GLY A 75 -19.22 15.39 0.31
CA GLY A 75 -19.85 16.59 0.85
C GLY A 75 -19.12 17.15 2.07
N ILE A 76 -19.60 18.29 2.55
CA ILE A 76 -19.05 18.95 3.74
C ILE A 76 -19.19 18.08 5.00
N ASP A 77 -20.17 17.18 5.07
CA ASP A 77 -20.34 16.22 6.16
C ASP A 77 -19.13 15.28 6.32
N PHE A 78 -18.61 14.75 5.22
CA PHE A 78 -17.42 13.90 5.23
C PHE A 78 -16.17 14.70 5.53
N LEU A 79 -16.03 15.87 4.90
CA LEU A 79 -14.85 16.73 5.07
C LEU A 79 -14.70 17.19 6.52
N THR A 80 -15.79 17.65 7.13
CA THR A 80 -15.79 18.11 8.52
C THR A 80 -15.67 16.96 9.51
N LEU A 81 -16.38 15.84 9.30
CA LEU A 81 -16.32 14.67 10.18
C LEU A 81 -14.90 14.14 10.34
N HIS A 82 -14.12 14.12 9.26
CA HIS A 82 -12.76 13.58 9.26
C HIS A 82 -11.67 14.66 9.28
N GLY A 83 -12.04 15.94 9.39
CA GLY A 83 -11.07 17.05 9.46
C GLY A 83 -10.20 17.21 8.22
N PHE A 84 -10.79 17.06 7.03
CA PHE A 84 -10.09 17.29 5.77
C PHE A 84 -9.97 18.78 5.44
N VAL A 85 -8.81 19.17 4.93
CA VAL A 85 -8.49 20.50 4.40
C VAL A 85 -8.33 20.39 2.89
N VAL A 86 -9.05 21.25 2.16
CA VAL A 86 -8.92 21.40 0.71
C VAL A 86 -7.93 22.53 0.44
N ASP A 87 -6.69 22.18 0.10
CA ASP A 87 -5.65 23.16 -0.26
C ASP A 87 -5.55 23.28 -1.79
N LEU A 88 -6.24 24.28 -2.33
CA LEU A 88 -6.23 24.58 -3.77
C LEU A 88 -4.91 25.22 -4.24
N LYS A 89 -4.10 25.76 -3.33
CA LYS A 89 -2.78 26.31 -3.70
C LYS A 89 -1.79 25.16 -3.95
N ARG A 90 -1.88 24.11 -3.14
CA ARG A 90 -1.04 22.91 -3.25
C ARG A 90 -1.68 21.79 -4.09
N ASN A 91 -2.92 21.96 -4.52
CA ASN A 91 -3.73 20.93 -5.18
C ASN A 91 -3.78 19.63 -4.36
N VAL A 92 -4.04 19.72 -3.06
CA VAL A 92 -4.09 18.56 -2.16
C VAL A 92 -5.31 18.61 -1.25
N LEU A 93 -5.94 17.45 -1.08
CA LEU A 93 -6.86 17.15 0.00
C LEU A 93 -6.08 16.46 1.12
N SER A 94 -5.97 17.09 2.28
CA SER A 94 -5.17 16.58 3.40
C SER A 94 -5.99 16.38 4.66
N CYS A 95 -5.62 15.38 5.47
CA CYS A 95 -6.14 15.20 6.83
C CYS A 95 -4.94 15.00 7.75
N GLU A 96 -4.62 16.01 8.56
CA GLU A 96 -3.44 16.00 9.43
C GLU A 96 -3.50 14.88 10.47
N GLY A 97 -4.68 14.67 11.07
CA GLY A 97 -4.85 13.69 12.15
C GLY A 97 -4.52 12.25 11.78
N VAL A 98 -4.57 11.89 10.49
CA VAL A 98 -4.19 10.55 10.00
C VAL A 98 -3.07 10.57 8.97
N HIS A 99 -2.39 11.70 8.78
CA HIS A 99 -1.36 11.92 7.77
C HIS A 99 -1.78 11.41 6.38
N ALA A 100 -3.01 11.71 5.97
CA ALA A 100 -3.50 11.40 4.63
C ALA A 100 -3.32 12.62 3.74
N GLN A 101 -2.74 12.43 2.56
CA GLN A 101 -2.65 13.43 1.50
C GLN A 101 -3.09 12.80 0.19
N VAL A 102 -4.01 13.44 -0.51
CA VAL A 102 -4.54 12.99 -1.80
C VAL A 102 -4.44 14.15 -2.78
N PRO A 103 -3.76 13.99 -3.93
CA PRO A 103 -3.73 15.02 -4.97
C PRO A 103 -5.14 15.33 -5.47
N LEU A 104 -5.46 16.62 -5.63
CA LEU A 104 -6.66 17.11 -6.28
C LEU A 104 -6.43 17.25 -7.78
N VAL A 105 -7.33 16.69 -8.56
CA VAL A 105 -7.37 16.88 -10.02
C VAL A 105 -8.32 18.02 -10.32
N LEU A 106 -7.79 19.16 -10.77
CA LEU A 106 -8.60 20.36 -11.05
C LEU A 106 -9.08 20.42 -12.51
N ARG A 107 -8.38 19.78 -13.45
CA ARG A 107 -8.71 19.77 -14.88
C ARG A 107 -8.58 18.39 -15.48
N GLU A 108 -9.40 18.09 -16.49
CA GLU A 108 -9.19 16.90 -17.33
C GLU A 108 -7.85 17.03 -18.06
N GLY A 109 -6.90 16.17 -17.70
CA GLY A 109 -5.52 16.22 -18.21
C GLY A 109 -4.47 16.50 -17.13
N ASP A 110 -4.86 17.08 -15.98
CA ASP A 110 -4.03 17.15 -14.77
C ASP A 110 -3.99 15.75 -14.13
N GLN A 111 -3.33 14.80 -14.79
CA GLN A 111 -3.05 13.50 -14.18
C GLN A 111 -2.06 13.74 -13.03
N PRO A 112 -2.42 13.40 -11.78
CA PRO A 112 -1.45 13.41 -10.71
C PRO A 112 -0.30 12.47 -11.12
N SER A 113 0.94 12.95 -11.04
CA SER A 113 2.15 12.12 -11.18
C SER A 113 2.10 10.90 -10.26
N CYS A 114 1.41 11.04 -9.12
CA CYS A 114 1.33 10.05 -8.05
C CYS A 114 -0.10 9.53 -7.83
N VAL A 115 -0.69 8.85 -8.83
CA VAL A 115 -1.89 8.03 -8.58
C VAL A 115 -1.47 6.65 -8.07
N GLU A 116 -1.97 6.29 -6.88
CA GLU A 116 -1.88 4.94 -6.31
C GLU A 116 -2.73 3.98 -7.15
N GLU A 117 -2.08 3.07 -7.88
CA GLU A 117 -2.73 2.14 -8.80
C GLU A 117 -2.91 0.77 -8.18
N CYS A 118 -3.99 0.09 -8.57
CA CYS A 118 -4.17 -1.32 -8.25
C CYS A 118 -3.27 -2.18 -9.15
N VAL A 119 -2.51 -3.07 -8.51
CA VAL A 119 -1.64 -4.04 -9.17
C VAL A 119 -2.36 -5.37 -9.24
N TYR A 120 -2.41 -5.94 -10.44
CA TYR A 120 -3.02 -7.23 -10.70
C TYR A 120 -1.97 -8.24 -11.18
N VAL A 121 -2.17 -9.50 -10.84
CA VAL A 121 -1.38 -10.62 -11.38
C VAL A 121 -1.65 -10.75 -12.89
N ALA A 122 -0.61 -10.75 -13.71
CA ALA A 122 -0.74 -10.78 -15.16
C ALA A 122 -0.95 -12.20 -15.73
N GLU A 123 -0.49 -13.22 -15.02
CA GLU A 123 -0.53 -14.63 -15.43
C GLU A 123 -0.67 -15.56 -14.22
N ASP A 124 -1.34 -16.70 -14.41
CA ASP A 124 -1.42 -17.74 -13.38
C ASP A 124 -0.01 -18.23 -13.01
N ARG A 125 0.25 -18.35 -11.70
CA ARG A 125 1.53 -18.87 -11.21
C ARG A 125 1.34 -19.71 -9.97
N ASN A 126 1.99 -20.86 -9.95
CA ASN A 126 2.09 -21.71 -8.77
C ASN A 126 3.46 -21.50 -8.12
N ILE A 127 3.45 -21.34 -6.80
CA ILE A 127 4.64 -21.08 -5.99
C ILE A 127 4.80 -22.26 -5.05
N ALA A 128 5.88 -23.01 -5.24
CA ALA A 128 6.15 -24.21 -4.46
C ALA A 128 6.23 -23.91 -2.94
N PRO A 129 5.99 -24.90 -2.08
CA PRO A 129 6.19 -24.77 -0.64
C PRO A 129 7.58 -24.21 -0.28
N ARG A 130 7.65 -23.36 0.74
CA ARG A 130 8.90 -22.79 1.28
C ARG A 130 9.81 -22.17 0.21
N SER A 131 9.24 -21.52 -0.80
CA SER A 131 9.97 -20.98 -1.93
C SER A 131 9.55 -19.56 -2.27
N THR A 132 10.32 -18.92 -3.16
CA THR A 132 10.02 -17.60 -3.71
C THR A 132 9.92 -17.71 -5.22
N ALA A 133 8.90 -17.09 -5.81
CA ALA A 133 8.75 -17.02 -7.27
C ALA A 133 8.55 -15.59 -7.75
N ALA A 134 9.10 -15.29 -8.93
CA ALA A 134 8.78 -14.06 -9.65
C ALA A 134 7.34 -14.15 -10.19
N VAL A 135 6.59 -13.07 -10.01
CA VAL A 135 5.20 -12.92 -10.49
C VAL A 135 5.11 -11.70 -11.38
N SER A 136 4.63 -11.92 -12.60
CA SER A 136 4.37 -10.86 -13.56
C SER A 136 3.13 -10.07 -13.13
N CYS A 137 3.27 -8.75 -13.10
CA CYS A 137 2.26 -7.83 -12.60
C CYS A 137 1.88 -6.81 -13.67
N SER A 138 0.64 -6.33 -13.60
CA SER A 138 0.11 -5.29 -14.47
C SER A 138 -0.76 -4.30 -13.71
N ILE A 139 -0.73 -3.04 -14.14
CA ILE A 139 -1.69 -2.01 -13.75
C ILE A 139 -2.58 -1.66 -14.95
N LYS A 140 -3.72 -1.00 -14.72
CA LYS A 140 -4.66 -0.66 -15.80
C LYS A 140 -4.18 0.50 -16.68
N ARG A 141 -3.42 1.44 -16.11
CA ARG A 141 -2.87 2.58 -16.85
C ARG A 141 -1.58 2.22 -17.59
N THR A 142 -1.31 2.96 -18.65
CA THR A 142 0.03 2.99 -19.27
C THR A 142 0.92 3.89 -18.44
N PHE A 143 1.93 3.32 -17.78
CA PHE A 143 2.93 4.05 -16.99
C PHE A 143 4.30 3.39 -17.16
N SER A 144 5.33 4.20 -17.31
CA SER A 144 6.72 3.76 -17.34
C SER A 144 7.55 4.63 -16.40
N GLY A 145 8.34 4.02 -15.54
CA GLY A 145 9.13 4.71 -14.52
C GLY A 145 9.26 3.91 -13.24
N ASP A 146 10.01 4.46 -12.28
CA ASP A 146 10.18 3.85 -10.97
C ASP A 146 8.99 4.14 -10.06
N ALA A 147 8.62 3.14 -9.28
CA ALA A 147 7.46 3.19 -8.41
C ALA A 147 7.66 2.32 -7.17
N ILE A 148 6.94 2.62 -6.10
CA ILE A 148 6.87 1.79 -4.90
C ILE A 148 5.68 0.84 -5.03
N PHE A 149 5.96 -0.46 -4.99
CA PHE A 149 4.97 -1.52 -4.88
C PHE A 149 4.74 -1.89 -3.42
N GLU A 150 3.47 -1.98 -3.01
CA GLU A 150 3.03 -2.44 -1.67
C GLU A 150 2.02 -3.57 -1.82
N SER A 151 2.27 -4.72 -1.18
CA SER A 151 1.35 -5.85 -1.19
C SER A 151 0.06 -5.53 -0.43
N SER A 152 -1.06 -6.14 -0.84
CA SER A 152 -2.28 -6.02 -0.04
C SER A 152 -2.27 -7.02 1.13
N HIS A 153 -2.72 -6.59 2.31
CA HIS A 153 -2.83 -7.46 3.49
C HIS A 153 -3.70 -8.71 3.29
N HIS A 154 -4.52 -8.73 2.25
CA HIS A 154 -5.30 -9.90 1.89
C HIS A 154 -4.40 -11.07 1.44
N TRP A 155 -3.31 -10.79 0.71
CA TRP A 155 -2.37 -11.84 0.26
C TRP A 155 -1.54 -12.42 1.38
N GLU A 156 -1.08 -11.57 2.29
CA GLU A 156 -0.28 -11.99 3.45
C GLU A 156 -1.07 -13.00 4.30
N ARG A 157 -2.39 -12.78 4.47
CA ARG A 157 -3.28 -13.70 5.19
C ARG A 157 -3.51 -15.03 4.49
N GLN A 158 -3.34 -15.08 3.16
CA GLN A 158 -3.45 -16.30 2.37
C GLN A 158 -2.11 -17.07 2.28
N GLY A 159 -1.05 -16.55 2.91
CA GLY A 159 0.26 -17.18 2.94
C GLY A 159 1.20 -16.75 1.82
N GLY A 160 0.80 -15.81 0.95
CA GLY A 160 1.65 -15.20 -0.06
C GLY A 160 2.18 -13.86 0.42
N TYR A 161 3.49 -13.76 0.63
CA TYR A 161 4.12 -12.54 1.14
C TYR A 161 4.90 -11.85 0.01
N ALA A 162 4.51 -10.63 -0.32
CA ALA A 162 5.28 -9.79 -1.23
C ALA A 162 5.81 -8.59 -0.46
N ALA A 163 7.12 -8.34 -0.57
CA ALA A 163 7.77 -7.23 0.11
C ALA A 163 7.33 -5.89 -0.49
N ARG A 164 7.34 -4.85 0.34
CA ARG A 164 7.34 -3.50 -0.20
C ARG A 164 8.66 -3.25 -0.94
N SER A 165 8.59 -2.84 -2.20
CA SER A 165 9.78 -2.71 -3.04
C SER A 165 9.67 -1.55 -4.01
N VAL A 166 10.81 -0.96 -4.36
CA VAL A 166 10.91 -0.13 -5.56
C VAL A 166 10.96 -1.05 -6.78
N VAL A 167 10.14 -0.75 -7.77
CA VAL A 167 10.02 -1.49 -9.03
C VAL A 167 10.12 -0.52 -10.20
N THR A 168 10.76 -0.95 -11.27
CA THR A 168 10.73 -0.25 -12.55
C THR A 168 9.58 -0.81 -13.37
N VAL A 169 8.63 0.05 -13.71
CA VAL A 169 7.47 -0.30 -14.53
C VAL A 169 7.75 0.10 -15.97
N LEU A 170 7.39 -0.79 -16.90
CA LEU A 170 7.48 -0.55 -18.34
C LEU A 170 6.11 -0.82 -18.95
N ASN A 171 5.49 0.23 -19.49
CA ASN A 171 4.17 0.18 -20.13
C ASN A 171 3.11 -0.52 -19.26
N GLY A 172 3.08 -0.16 -17.98
CA GLY A 172 2.15 -0.70 -16.99
C GLY A 172 2.46 -2.13 -16.53
N ARG A 173 3.62 -2.70 -16.90
CA ARG A 173 4.04 -4.05 -16.49
C ARG A 173 5.33 -4.03 -15.70
N PHE A 174 5.43 -4.92 -14.73
CA PHE A 174 6.65 -5.14 -13.95
C PHE A 174 6.64 -6.56 -13.36
N ARG A 175 7.72 -6.94 -12.67
CA ARG A 175 7.80 -8.19 -11.90
C ARG A 175 8.04 -7.88 -10.43
N THR A 176 7.42 -8.66 -9.57
CA THR A 176 7.71 -8.69 -8.14
C THR A 176 7.96 -10.13 -7.69
N PHE A 177 8.37 -10.32 -6.45
CA PHE A 177 8.59 -11.64 -5.87
C PHE A 177 7.57 -11.90 -4.77
N ILE A 178 6.99 -13.10 -4.81
CA ILE A 178 6.11 -13.60 -3.75
C ILE A 178 6.83 -14.77 -3.07
N LEU A 179 6.99 -14.64 -1.76
CA LEU A 179 7.45 -15.69 -0.86
C LEU A 179 6.24 -16.51 -0.39
N ASN A 180 6.34 -17.82 -0.56
CA ASN A 180 5.45 -18.81 0.05
C ASN A 180 6.22 -19.53 1.18
N PRO A 181 6.05 -19.13 2.45
CA PRO A 181 6.68 -19.80 3.59
C PRO A 181 5.89 -21.04 4.05
N THR A 182 4.74 -21.33 3.43
CA THR A 182 3.86 -22.42 3.84
C THR A 182 4.39 -23.77 3.33
N GLN A 183 3.80 -24.85 3.86
CA GLN A 183 4.07 -26.23 3.45
C GLN A 183 3.25 -26.68 2.23
N GLN A 184 2.36 -25.83 1.74
CA GLN A 184 1.48 -26.14 0.62
C GLN A 184 1.84 -25.26 -0.58
N GLU A 185 1.51 -25.73 -1.77
CA GLU A 185 1.65 -24.91 -2.97
C GLU A 185 0.70 -23.70 -2.89
N PHE A 186 1.21 -22.53 -3.26
CA PHE A 186 0.45 -21.29 -3.28
C PHE A 186 0.17 -20.87 -4.73
N CYS A 187 -1.10 -20.78 -5.11
CA CYS A 187 -1.51 -20.40 -6.45
C CYS A 187 -1.96 -18.95 -6.51
N VAL A 188 -1.31 -18.14 -7.34
CA VAL A 188 -1.76 -16.80 -7.74
C VAL A 188 -2.47 -16.90 -9.08
N LYS A 189 -3.71 -16.39 -9.14
CA LYS A 189 -4.52 -16.36 -10.36
C LYS A 189 -4.38 -15.04 -11.09
N LYS A 190 -4.34 -15.10 -12.43
CA LYS A 190 -4.43 -13.95 -13.30
C LYS A 190 -5.63 -13.08 -12.94
N GLY A 191 -5.43 -11.77 -12.91
CA GLY A 191 -6.45 -10.79 -12.56
C GLY A 191 -6.66 -10.61 -11.06
N ALA A 192 -6.03 -11.41 -10.20
CA ALA A 192 -6.12 -11.23 -8.76
C ALA A 192 -5.38 -9.95 -8.32
N LEU A 193 -5.99 -9.18 -7.42
CA LEU A 193 -5.48 -7.89 -6.95
C LEU A 193 -4.32 -8.06 -5.98
N LEU A 194 -3.07 -8.02 -6.46
CA LEU A 194 -1.87 -8.27 -5.67
C LEU A 194 -1.54 -7.16 -4.67
N GLY A 195 -1.77 -5.90 -5.03
CA GLY A 195 -1.31 -4.79 -4.22
C GLY A 195 -1.55 -3.43 -4.85
N LYS A 196 -0.73 -2.47 -4.45
CA LYS A 196 -0.75 -1.09 -4.90
C LYS A 196 0.59 -0.65 -5.44
N LEU A 197 0.55 0.34 -6.31
CA LEU A 197 1.72 0.93 -6.94
C LEU A 197 1.63 2.46 -6.86
N THR A 198 2.65 3.09 -6.31
CA THR A 198 2.74 4.55 -6.16
C THR A 198 3.96 5.04 -6.94
N GLY A 199 3.78 5.94 -7.90
CA GLY A 199 4.90 6.50 -8.67
C GLY A 199 5.88 7.26 -7.77
N ILE A 200 7.17 7.18 -8.05
CA ILE A 200 8.18 7.98 -7.35
C ILE A 200 8.41 9.26 -8.15
N GLU A 201 8.18 10.40 -7.52
CA GLU A 201 8.58 11.70 -8.09
C GLU A 201 10.07 11.90 -7.84
N THR A 202 10.83 12.16 -8.90
CA THR A 202 12.29 12.30 -8.85
C THR A 202 12.79 13.47 -7.99
N GLU A 203 11.91 14.35 -7.52
CA GLU A 203 12.28 15.50 -6.68
C GLU A 203 12.49 15.14 -5.19
N ASP A 204 11.97 14.00 -4.71
CA ASP A 204 12.07 13.59 -3.30
C ASP A 204 13.28 12.68 -2.99
N ALA A 205 14.10 12.37 -4.00
CA ALA A 205 15.33 11.62 -3.80
C ALA A 205 16.40 12.55 -3.22
N CYS A 206 16.48 12.64 -1.89
CA CYS A 206 17.68 13.13 -1.24
C CYS A 206 18.87 12.35 -1.80
N SER A 207 19.73 13.02 -2.58
CA SER A 207 21.03 12.50 -2.92
C SER A 207 21.75 12.31 -1.60
N ALA A 208 21.81 11.06 -1.14
CA ALA A 208 22.66 10.72 -0.02
C ALA A 208 24.08 10.97 -0.52
N ALA A 209 24.60 12.18 -0.27
CA ALA A 209 25.99 12.50 -0.48
C ALA A 209 26.77 11.35 0.15
N LEU A 210 27.64 10.73 -0.64
CA LEU A 210 28.48 9.61 -0.22
C LEU A 210 29.25 10.05 1.02
N ALA A 211 28.68 9.78 2.19
CA ALA A 211 29.34 10.02 3.45
C ALA A 211 30.42 8.95 3.54
N THR A 212 31.60 9.27 3.05
CA THR A 212 32.87 8.61 3.38
C THR A 212 33.14 8.80 4.86
N THR A 213 32.32 8.15 5.67
CA THR A 213 32.64 7.91 7.07
C THR A 213 33.58 6.72 7.07
N ASN A 214 34.81 6.95 7.53
CA ASN A 214 35.79 5.93 7.84
C ASN A 214 35.23 5.02 8.94
N VAL A 215 34.44 4.01 8.54
CA VAL A 215 33.99 2.91 9.39
C VAL A 215 35.14 1.91 9.50
N ASN A 216 36.22 2.32 10.15
CA ASN A 216 37.25 1.38 10.57
C ASN A 216 37.39 1.47 12.08
N GLN A 217 37.07 0.34 12.73
CA GLN A 217 37.50 -0.11 14.06
C GLN A 217 36.55 0.00 15.28
N MET A 218 35.36 0.63 15.21
CA MET A 218 34.50 0.75 16.41
C MET A 218 33.26 -0.18 16.53
N SER A 219 32.95 -1.07 15.56
CA SER A 219 31.62 -1.73 15.49
C SER A 219 31.58 -3.26 15.60
N HIS A 220 32.72 -3.96 15.66
CA HIS A 220 32.74 -5.43 15.61
C HIS A 220 32.45 -6.14 16.94
N SER A 221 32.67 -5.48 18.08
CA SER A 221 32.57 -6.12 19.40
C SER A 221 31.12 -6.42 19.82
N SER A 222 30.15 -5.58 19.42
CA SER A 222 28.73 -5.72 19.77
C SER A 222 27.92 -6.55 18.77
N LEU A 223 28.37 -6.63 17.52
CA LEU A 223 27.66 -7.34 16.45
C LEU A 223 27.77 -8.87 16.58
N LYS A 224 28.93 -9.36 17.02
CA LYS A 224 29.18 -10.80 17.18
C LYS A 224 28.24 -11.47 18.20
N PRO A 225 28.04 -10.91 19.42
CA PRO A 225 27.05 -11.42 20.36
C PRO A 225 25.61 -11.36 19.82
N ALA A 226 25.25 -10.29 19.09
CA ALA A 226 23.92 -10.11 18.54
C ALA A 226 23.59 -11.14 17.44
N LEU A 227 24.53 -11.41 16.54
CA LEU A 227 24.36 -12.41 15.48
C LEU A 227 24.37 -13.84 16.04
N MET A 228 25.16 -14.12 17.08
CA MET A 228 25.13 -15.41 17.75
C MET A 228 23.80 -15.64 18.48
N LYS A 229 23.28 -14.59 19.13
CA LYS A 229 21.93 -14.61 19.71
C LYS A 229 20.87 -14.86 18.65
N LEU A 230 20.94 -14.17 17.52
CA LEU A 230 20.01 -14.36 16.39
C LEU A 230 20.07 -15.79 15.83
N ALA A 231 21.26 -16.36 15.66
CA ALA A 231 21.42 -17.74 15.21
C ALA A 231 20.74 -18.73 16.15
N ARG A 232 20.87 -18.53 17.47
CA ARG A 232 20.23 -19.37 18.50
C ARG A 232 18.72 -19.17 18.59
N GLU A 233 18.24 -17.94 18.43
CA GLU A 233 16.80 -17.65 18.42
C GLU A 233 16.13 -18.21 17.16
N ALA A 234 16.77 -18.09 15.99
CA ALA A 234 16.26 -18.62 14.72
C ALA A 234 16.28 -20.16 14.67
N ALA A 235 17.19 -20.79 15.41
CA ALA A 235 17.31 -22.23 15.51
C ALA A 235 16.14 -22.94 16.21
N GLY A 236 15.46 -22.24 17.14
CA GLY A 236 14.48 -22.87 18.02
C GLY A 236 15.05 -24.10 18.74
N ALA A 237 14.20 -25.11 19.01
CA ALA A 237 14.62 -26.41 19.57
C ALA A 237 15.10 -27.43 18.51
N SER A 238 15.26 -27.00 17.25
CA SER A 238 15.37 -27.90 16.09
C SER A 238 16.75 -27.99 15.45
N LEU A 239 17.70 -27.12 15.80
CA LEU A 239 19.07 -27.19 15.27
C LEU A 239 20.07 -27.60 16.36
N ASP A 240 21.04 -28.43 15.98
CA ASP A 240 22.15 -28.80 16.84
C ASP A 240 23.26 -27.72 16.89
N GLU A 241 24.20 -27.82 17.82
CA GLU A 241 25.30 -26.84 17.98
C GLU A 241 26.18 -26.70 16.72
N ARG A 242 26.30 -27.76 15.92
CA ARG A 242 27.08 -27.72 14.67
C ARG A 242 26.35 -26.89 13.62
N GLN A 243 25.04 -27.07 13.49
CA GLN A 243 24.18 -26.31 12.59
C GLN A 243 24.04 -24.85 13.02
N ILE A 244 23.96 -24.57 14.33
CA ILE A 244 23.97 -23.21 14.88
C ILE A 244 25.29 -22.51 14.50
N SER A 245 26.42 -23.21 14.62
CA SER A 245 27.73 -22.68 14.21
C SER A 245 27.80 -22.39 12.70
N MET A 246 27.25 -23.29 11.86
CA MET A 246 27.15 -23.06 10.42
C MET A 246 26.27 -21.85 10.08
N LEU A 247 25.10 -21.72 10.72
CA LEU A 247 24.19 -20.58 10.56
C LEU A 247 24.87 -19.27 10.99
N PHE A 248 25.54 -19.28 12.13
CA PHE A 248 26.34 -18.14 12.57
C PHE A 248 27.41 -17.77 11.54
N GLY A 249 28.10 -18.76 10.94
CA GLY A 249 29.07 -18.52 9.87
C GLY A 249 28.47 -17.79 8.67
N VAL A 250 27.26 -18.18 8.24
CA VAL A 250 26.53 -17.47 7.18
C VAL A 250 26.20 -16.04 7.60
N LEU A 251 25.61 -15.84 8.78
CA LEU A 251 25.27 -14.52 9.29
C LEU A 251 26.50 -13.61 9.42
N TRP A 252 27.64 -14.18 9.82
CA TRP A 252 28.91 -13.46 9.96
C TRP A 252 29.53 -13.06 8.62
N ASN A 253 29.37 -13.91 7.59
CA ASN A 253 29.83 -13.62 6.24
C ASN A 253 29.04 -12.48 5.59
N TYR A 254 27.75 -12.34 5.92
CA TYR A 254 26.87 -11.25 5.45
C TYR A 254 26.59 -10.20 6.55
N ARG A 255 27.51 -10.03 7.50
CA ARG A 255 27.32 -9.15 8.67
C ARG A 255 27.12 -7.68 8.30
N ASP A 256 27.58 -7.28 7.13
CA ASP A 256 27.45 -5.92 6.59
C ASP A 256 26.01 -5.56 6.23
N VAL A 257 25.12 -6.54 6.03
CA VAL A 257 23.68 -6.33 5.79
C VAL A 257 22.95 -5.85 7.06
N PHE A 258 23.52 -6.09 8.24
CA PHE A 258 22.87 -5.73 9.50
C PHE A 258 23.27 -4.32 9.96
N ALA A 259 22.25 -3.52 10.28
CA ALA A 259 22.39 -2.23 10.93
C ALA A 259 23.10 -2.35 12.28
N VAL A 260 24.25 -1.68 12.47
CA VAL A 260 24.96 -1.69 13.76
C VAL A 260 24.51 -0.56 14.69
N GLY A 261 23.67 0.36 14.22
CA GLY A 261 23.11 1.45 15.02
C GLY A 261 21.97 2.18 14.32
N LYS A 262 21.31 3.12 15.02
CA LYS A 262 20.12 3.84 14.52
C LYS A 262 20.33 4.63 13.21
N ARG A 263 21.59 4.93 12.87
CA ARG A 263 21.97 5.69 11.66
C ARG A 263 22.65 4.83 10.60
N ASP A 264 22.84 3.54 10.88
CA ASP A 264 23.42 2.57 9.97
C ASP A 264 22.29 1.66 9.50
N LEU A 265 22.00 1.66 8.20
CA LEU A 265 20.95 0.82 7.62
C LEU A 265 21.48 -0.55 7.17
N GLY A 266 22.78 -0.82 7.36
CA GLY A 266 23.47 -1.92 6.70
C GLY A 266 23.81 -1.61 5.24
N ARG A 267 24.60 -2.48 4.61
CA ARG A 267 25.01 -2.42 3.21
C ARG A 267 24.59 -3.72 2.53
N THR A 268 23.99 -3.59 1.35
CA THR A 268 23.75 -4.73 0.46
C THR A 268 24.10 -4.31 -0.97
N LYS A 269 24.85 -5.17 -1.67
CA LYS A 269 25.05 -5.06 -3.13
C LYS A 269 23.95 -5.77 -3.92
N ALA A 270 23.05 -6.46 -3.23
CA ALA A 270 21.95 -7.17 -3.84
C ALA A 270 20.76 -6.22 -3.96
N LEU A 271 20.33 -5.96 -5.20
CA LEU A 271 19.00 -5.41 -5.54
C LEU A 271 17.93 -6.42 -5.10
N PHE A 272 17.69 -6.53 -3.79
CA PHE A 272 16.57 -7.29 -3.24
C PHE A 272 15.83 -6.39 -2.27
N GLY A 273 14.52 -6.28 -2.47
CA GLY A 273 13.62 -5.45 -1.67
C GLY A 273 13.81 -5.71 -0.18
N LEU A 274 13.96 -4.62 0.60
CA LEU A 274 14.14 -4.69 2.04
C LEU A 274 12.90 -5.34 2.68
N LEU A 275 13.05 -6.56 3.18
CA LEU A 275 12.03 -7.21 4.00
C LEU A 275 12.14 -6.65 5.43
N MET A 276 11.47 -5.52 5.68
CA MET A 276 11.33 -4.98 7.03
C MET A 276 10.36 -5.86 7.83
N LEU A 277 10.90 -6.82 8.59
CA LEU A 277 10.14 -7.54 9.62
C LEU A 277 9.79 -6.55 10.75
N ARG A 278 8.56 -6.02 10.71
CA ARG A 278 8.00 -5.26 11.83
C ARG A 278 7.78 -6.22 13.00
N ARG A 279 8.48 -5.99 14.12
CA ARG A 279 8.13 -6.59 15.41
C ARG A 279 6.70 -6.19 15.77
N SER A 280 5.79 -7.16 15.83
CA SER A 280 4.55 -7.03 16.60
C SER A 280 4.92 -6.84 18.07
N ARG A 281 4.42 -5.76 18.68
CA ARG A 281 4.30 -5.69 20.15
C ARG A 281 3.10 -6.51 20.57
#